data_AF-Q3LC58-F1
#
_entry.id   AF-Q3LC58-F1
#
_cell.length_a   1.000
_cell.length_b   1.000
_cell.length_c   1.000
_cell.angle_alpha   90.00
_cell.angle_beta   90.00
_cell.angle_gamma   90.00
#
_symmetry.space_group_name_H-M   'P 1'
#
loop_
_entity.id
_entity.type
_entity.pdbx_description
1 polymer ?
#
loop_
_entity_poly.entity_id
_entity_poly.type
_entity_poly.pdbx_seq_one_letter_code
_entity_poly.pdbx_strand_id
1 'polypeptide(L)' 'MADFEIGDIVKGKKFGPLEHEFSGVVEKVYTNSIMVSIQDF' A
#
# COMPACT_ATOMS: atom_id res chain seq x y z
N MET A 1 -7.11 15.36 -4.00
CA MET A 1 -7.00 13.96 -4.41
C MET A 1 -5.60 13.54 -3.98
N ALA A 2 -5.46 12.46 -3.21
CA ALA A 2 -4.14 11.99 -2.82
C ALA A 2 -3.61 11.16 -3.99
N ASP A 3 -2.81 11.79 -4.84
CA ASP A 3 -2.04 11.11 -5.87
C ASP A 3 -0.87 10.43 -5.17
N PHE A 4 -0.87 9.10 -5.14
CA PHE A 4 0.24 8.32 -4.57
C PHE A 4 1.39 8.28 -5.56
N GLU A 5 2.62 8.37 -5.06
CA GLU A 5 3.84 8.31 -5.86
C GLU A 5 4.62 7.02 -5.59
N ILE A 6 5.43 6.59 -6.56
CA ILE A 6 6.34 5.45 -6.37
C ILE A 6 7.37 5.82 -5.30
N GLY A 7 7.52 4.98 -4.29
CA GLY A 7 8.38 5.23 -3.14
C GLY A 7 7.63 5.70 -1.88
N ASP A 8 6.34 6.03 -1.99
CA ASP A 8 5.54 6.41 -0.83
C ASP A 8 5.37 5.25 0.15
N ILE A 9 5.41 5.56 1.44
CA ILE A 9 5.08 4.61 2.50
C ILE A 9 3.59 4.70 2.79
N VAL A 10 2.90 3.59 2.61
CA VAL A 10 1.48 3.47 2.91
C VAL A 10 1.24 2.46 4.02
N LYS A 11 0.29 2.79 4.89
CA LYS A 11 -0.20 1.89 5.93
C LYS A 11 -1.60 1.44 5.56
N GLY A 12 -1.75 0.14 5.32
CA GLY A 12 -3.03 -0.47 5.00
C GLY A 12 -3.71 -0.94 6.28
N LYS A 13 -4.95 -0.50 6.51
CA LYS A 13 -5.83 -1.13 7.48
C LYS A 13 -6.28 -2.49 6.93
N LYS A 14 -6.54 -3.42 7.85
CA LYS A 14 -7.00 -4.80 7.60
C LYS A 14 -7.83 -4.93 6.30
N PHE A 15 -7.28 -5.61 5.30
CA PHE A 15 -7.96 -5.86 4.03
C PHE A 15 -8.03 -7.36 3.75
N GLY A 16 -9.24 -7.91 3.67
CA GLY A 16 -9.47 -9.32 3.38
C GLY A 16 -8.89 -10.28 4.45
N PRO A 17 -8.10 -11.30 4.08
CA PRO A 17 -7.58 -12.33 4.99
C PRO A 17 -6.36 -11.89 5.83
N LEU A 18 -5.86 -10.67 5.64
CA LEU A 18 -4.77 -10.14 6.47
C LEU A 18 -5.30 -9.91 7.89
N GLU A 19 -4.72 -10.56 8.90
CA GLU A 19 -5.16 -10.42 10.30
C GLU A 19 -4.61 -9.16 10.98
N HIS A 20 -3.53 -8.58 10.44
CA HIS A 20 -2.77 -7.49 11.04
C HIS A 20 -2.73 -6.24 10.14
N GLU A 21 -2.41 -5.09 10.74
CA GLU A 21 -2.11 -3.86 9.99
C GLU A 21 -0.79 -4.05 9.24
N PHE A 22 -0.74 -3.66 7.97
CA PHE A 22 0.48 -3.78 7.18
C PHE A 22 1.03 -2.42 6.81
N SER A 23 2.36 -2.33 6.70
CA SER A 23 3.03 -1.17 6.14
C SER A 23 3.95 -1.57 5.00
N GLY A 24 3.98 -0.74 3.96
CA GLY A 24 4.66 -1.08 2.72
C GLY A 24 4.93 0.14 1.85
N VAL A 25 5.70 -0.09 0.79
CA VAL A 25 6.13 0.94 -0.15
C VAL A 25 5.40 0.79 -1.46
N VAL A 26 4.94 1.89 -2.04
CA VAL A 26 4.33 1.91 -3.37
C VAL A 26 5.38 1.60 -4.41
N GLU A 27 5.26 0.46 -5.09
CA GLU A 27 6.15 0.09 -6.19
C GLU A 27 5.62 0.53 -7.56
N LYS A 28 4.28 0.55 -7.73
CA LYS A 28 3.65 0.94 -8.99
C LYS A 28 2.35 1.68 -8.75
N VAL A 29 2.09 2.67 -9.60
CA VAL A 29 0.86 3.47 -9.60
C VAL A 29 0.12 3.22 -10.91
N TYR A 30 -1.17 2.91 -10.80
CA TYR A 30 -2.10 2.75 -11.91
C TYR A 30 -3.23 3.79 -11.77
N THR A 31 -4.02 3.99 -12.83
CA THR A 31 -5.07 5.02 -12.86
C THR A 31 -6.08 4.94 -11.71
N ASN A 32 -6.31 3.75 -11.12
CA ASN A 32 -7.25 3.57 -10.00
C ASN A 32 -6.75 2.57 -8.94
N SER A 33 -5.47 2.24 -8.94
CA SER A 33 -4.90 1.29 -7.98
C SER A 33 -3.41 1.53 -7.79
N ILE A 34 -2.88 1.04 -6.68
CA ILE A 34 -1.45 1.06 -6.38
C ILE A 34 -1.01 -0.35 -6.00
N MET A 35 0.20 -0.72 -6.41
CA MET A 35 0.87 -1.92 -5.96
C MET A 35 1.77 -1.53 -4.79
N VAL A 36 1.57 -2.20 -3.66
CA VAL A 36 2.32 -1.95 -2.43
C VAL A 36 3.13 -3.20 -2.10
N SER A 37 4.44 -3.04 -1.97
CA SER A 37 5.32 -4.07 -1.43
C SER A 37 5.32 -3.97 0.09
N ILE A 38 4.74 -4.98 0.74
CA ILE A 38 4.61 -5.05 2.20
C ILE A 38 5.99 -5.32 2.79
N GLN A 39 6.43 -4.47 3.71
CA GLN A 39 7.69 -4.64 4.43
C GLN A 39 7.48 -5.08 5.88
N ASP A 40 6.31 -4.84 6.46
CA ASP A 40 5.98 -5.14 7.86
C ASP A 40 4.50 -5.54 7.99
N PHE A 41 4.21 -6.60 8.76
CA PHE A 41 2.86 -7.17 8.98
C PHE A 41 2.68 -7.69 10.41
#